data_AF-A0A840IPB6-F1
#
_entry.id   AF-A0A840IPB6-F1
#
_cell.length_a   1.000
_cell.length_b   1.000
_cell.length_c   1.000
_cell.angle_alpha   90.00
_cell.angle_beta   90.00
_cell.angle_gamma   90.00
#
_symmetry.space_group_name_H-M   'P 1'
#
loop_
_entity.id
_entity.type
_entity.pdbx_description
1 polymer ?
#
loop_
_entity_poly.entity_id
_entity_poly.type
_entity_poly.pdbx_seq_one_letter_code
_entity_poly.pdbx_strand_id
1 'polypeptide(L)'
;MTSLITGSNASGTADPAEGIPADGRTGDTLGSAAEHAAVRIPAQATVTSPLRRLSAMASVRRWEQRTTPALMHEAVLGGAGAREVAESAGLSVAEAHVCWTEWAALRLVSPRPGEMPELTVQQFLRVHGAFAGELAPHDA
;
A
#
# COMPACT_ATOMS: atom_id res chain seq x y z
N MET A 1 -28.55 40.75 7.47
CA MET A 1 -27.13 41.06 7.20
C MET A 1 -26.37 39.78 7.51
N THR A 2 -25.81 38.99 6.58
CA THR A 2 -25.19 39.29 5.30
C THR A 2 -25.21 38.01 4.43
N SER A 3 -25.29 38.23 3.12
CA SER A 3 -25.36 37.31 2.00
C SER A 3 -24.30 36.20 1.96
N LEU A 4 -24.57 35.15 1.19
CA LEU A 4 -23.64 34.59 0.21
C LEU A 4 -24.41 33.92 -0.94
N ILE A 5 -24.47 34.65 -2.05
CA ILE A 5 -24.75 34.21 -3.42
C ILE A 5 -23.44 33.64 -3.98
N THR A 6 -23.51 32.57 -4.79
CA THR A 6 -22.75 32.30 -6.05
C THR A 6 -22.86 30.80 -6.33
N GLY A 7 -23.60 30.35 -7.35
CA GLY A 7 -23.17 30.17 -8.75
C GLY A 7 -23.59 28.72 -9.14
N SER A 8 -23.88 28.30 -10.36
CA SER A 8 -23.72 28.89 -11.68
C SER A 8 -24.79 28.32 -12.61
N ASN A 9 -25.32 29.22 -13.42
CA ASN A 9 -26.17 29.05 -14.59
C ASN A 9 -25.40 28.37 -15.75
N ALA A 10 -25.89 27.20 -16.19
CA ALA A 10 -25.50 26.59 -17.45
C ALA A 10 -26.58 26.87 -18.51
N SER A 11 -26.29 27.81 -19.40
CA SER A 11 -26.97 27.95 -20.69
C SER A 11 -25.97 28.54 -21.68
N GLY A 12 -25.61 27.75 -22.69
CA GLY A 12 -24.67 28.12 -23.74
C GLY A 12 -24.99 27.31 -24.99
N THR A 13 -26.07 27.70 -25.66
CA THR A 13 -26.41 27.29 -27.02
C THR A 13 -25.79 28.30 -27.98
N ALA A 14 -24.88 27.87 -28.87
CA ALA A 14 -24.60 28.54 -30.15
C ALA A 14 -23.60 27.71 -30.97
N ASP A 15 -24.14 26.97 -31.93
CA ASP A 15 -23.56 26.71 -33.24
C ASP A 15 -24.27 27.72 -34.17
N PRO A 16 -23.57 28.54 -34.99
CA PRO A 16 -23.28 28.10 -36.35
C PRO A 16 -22.00 28.73 -36.93
N ALA A 17 -21.08 27.91 -37.44
CA ALA A 17 -20.16 28.36 -38.48
C ALA A 17 -19.80 27.19 -39.38
N GLU A 18 -20.25 27.27 -40.63
CA GLU A 18 -19.40 27.16 -41.83
C GLU A 18 -20.26 26.74 -43.02
N GLY A 19 -20.47 27.70 -43.92
CA GLY A 19 -20.67 27.38 -45.32
C GLY A 19 -19.52 28.00 -46.08
N ILE A 20 -18.70 27.20 -46.77
CA ILE A 20 -18.14 27.46 -48.12
C ILE A 20 -17.76 26.06 -48.73
N PRO A 21 -17.46 25.93 -50.03
CA PRO A 21 -18.28 25.25 -51.03
C PRO A 21 -17.71 23.89 -51.50
N ALA A 22 -18.47 23.25 -52.38
CA ALA A 22 -18.06 22.06 -53.13
C ALA A 22 -17.09 22.38 -54.28
N ASP A 23 -16.43 21.30 -54.70
CA ASP A 23 -15.75 21.00 -55.98
C ASP A 23 -14.27 21.40 -56.19
N GLY A 24 -13.46 20.35 -56.42
CA GLY A 24 -12.06 20.43 -56.82
C GLY A 24 -11.34 19.08 -56.89
N ARG A 25 -11.80 18.18 -57.78
CA ARG A 25 -11.07 17.07 -58.48
C ARG A 25 -9.53 17.25 -58.48
N THR A 26 -8.61 16.27 -58.32
CA THR A 26 -8.40 14.96 -59.00
C THR A 26 -7.05 14.37 -58.54
N GLY A 27 -6.90 13.04 -58.48
CA GLY A 27 -5.64 12.28 -58.63
C GLY A 27 -4.64 12.37 -57.46
N ASP A 28 -3.90 11.35 -57.03
CA ASP A 28 -3.59 10.02 -57.52
C ASP A 28 -2.99 9.21 -56.35
N THR A 29 -2.78 7.91 -56.58
CA THR A 29 -1.82 7.02 -55.88
C THR A 29 -2.29 6.30 -54.61
N LEU A 30 -3.00 5.19 -54.78
CA LEU A 30 -2.96 4.04 -53.85
C LEU A 30 -1.82 3.11 -54.27
N GLY A 31 -0.87 2.82 -53.38
CA GLY A 31 0.16 1.82 -53.69
C GLY A 31 1.39 1.71 -52.80
N SER A 32 1.21 1.63 -51.48
CA SER A 32 2.08 0.86 -50.56
C SER A 32 3.58 1.21 -50.47
N ALA A 33 3.90 2.33 -49.82
CA ALA A 33 5.19 2.56 -49.16
C ALA A 33 4.97 2.74 -47.65
N ALA A 34 5.17 1.66 -46.89
CA ALA A 34 5.39 1.65 -45.44
C ALA A 34 5.61 0.16 -45.07
N GLU A 35 6.83 -0.39 -45.19
CA GLU A 35 7.86 -0.21 -44.16
C GLU A 35 7.23 0.13 -42.81
N HIS A 36 6.41 -0.79 -42.30
CA HIS A 36 5.96 -0.76 -40.92
C HIS A 36 7.18 -1.01 -40.05
N ALA A 37 7.79 0.11 -39.71
CA ALA A 37 8.85 0.31 -38.77
C ALA A 37 8.83 -0.77 -37.69
N ALA A 38 9.96 -1.46 -37.55
CA ALA A 38 10.32 -2.18 -36.36
C ALA A 38 9.92 -1.31 -35.15
N VAL A 39 8.93 -1.77 -34.41
CA VAL A 39 8.58 -1.19 -33.12
C VAL A 39 9.85 -1.28 -32.29
N ARG A 40 10.57 -0.17 -32.19
CA ARG A 40 11.56 0.02 -31.12
C ARG A 40 10.73 0.02 -29.86
N ILE A 41 10.55 -1.17 -29.28
CA ILE A 41 10.25 -1.29 -27.88
C ILE A 41 11.45 -0.58 -27.22
N PRO A 42 11.27 0.57 -26.55
CA PRO A 42 12.34 1.06 -25.73
C PRO A 42 12.56 -0.03 -24.69
N ALA A 43 13.66 -0.77 -24.84
CA ALA A 43 14.16 -1.61 -23.77
C ALA A 43 14.38 -0.65 -22.60
N GLN A 44 13.39 -0.56 -21.72
CA GLN A 44 13.55 0.06 -20.42
C GLN A 44 14.47 -0.87 -19.63
N ALA A 45 15.76 -0.84 -19.99
CA ALA A 45 16.83 -1.17 -19.08
C ALA A 45 16.64 -0.19 -17.92
N THR A 46 15.84 -0.61 -16.95
CA THR A 46 15.65 0.10 -15.72
C THR A 46 16.98 -0.03 -15.01
N VAL A 47 17.90 0.88 -15.34
CA VAL A 47 19.11 1.08 -14.54
C VAL A 47 18.59 1.64 -13.22
N THR A 48 18.13 0.75 -12.35
CA THR A 48 17.84 1.12 -10.98
C THR A 48 19.18 1.53 -10.41
N SER A 49 19.40 2.83 -10.27
CA SER A 49 20.51 3.36 -9.49
C SER A 49 20.62 2.53 -8.20
N PRO A 50 21.83 2.09 -7.77
CA PRO A 50 22.00 1.37 -6.52
C PRO A 50 21.28 2.04 -5.33
N LEU A 51 21.22 3.37 -5.31
CA LEU A 51 20.46 4.14 -4.32
C LEU A 51 18.94 3.91 -4.40
N ARG A 52 18.37 3.81 -5.61
CA ARG A 52 16.94 3.48 -5.80
C ARG A 52 16.64 2.07 -5.32
N ARG A 53 17.52 1.10 -5.60
CA ARG A 53 17.39 -0.28 -5.10
C ARG A 53 17.46 -0.33 -3.58
N LEU A 54 18.43 0.36 -2.97
CA LEU A 54 18.54 0.49 -1.51
C LEU A 54 17.29 1.13 -0.90
N SER A 55 16.79 2.22 -1.49
CA SER A 55 15.57 2.90 -1.04
C SER A 55 14.33 2.00 -1.12
N ALA A 56 14.19 1.20 -2.19
CA ALA A 56 13.12 0.24 -2.33
C ALA A 56 13.19 -0.87 -1.26
N MET A 57 14.37 -1.48 -1.06
CA MET A 57 14.56 -2.50 -0.03
C MET A 57 14.34 -1.95 1.38
N ALA A 58 14.77 -0.72 1.66
CA ALA A 58 14.50 -0.05 2.94
C ALA A 58 13.01 0.20 3.16
N SER A 59 12.26 0.53 2.09
CA SER A 59 10.81 0.71 2.15
C SER A 59 10.08 -0.61 2.42
N VAL A 60 10.49 -1.69 1.76
CA VAL A 60 9.96 -3.04 2.00
C VAL A 60 10.24 -3.46 3.44
N ARG A 61 11.49 -3.31 3.91
CA ARG A 61 11.85 -3.64 5.30
C ARG A 61 11.05 -2.84 6.31
N ARG A 62 10.83 -1.55 6.08
CA ARG A 62 9.98 -0.71 6.95
C ARG A 62 8.51 -1.12 6.89
N TRP A 63 8.03 -1.60 5.75
CA TRP A 63 6.68 -2.13 5.64
C TRP A 63 6.56 -3.42 6.46
N GLU A 64 7.45 -4.40 6.26
CA GLU A 64 7.53 -5.64 7.03
C GLU A 64 7.61 -5.38 8.54
N GLN A 65 8.49 -4.48 8.99
CA GLN A 65 8.61 -4.12 10.40
C GLN A 65 7.31 -3.56 11.01
N ARG A 66 6.42 -2.98 10.20
CA ARG A 66 5.13 -2.45 10.66
C ARG A 66 4.01 -3.48 10.55
N THR A 67 4.02 -4.34 9.54
CA THR A 67 2.95 -5.28 9.23
C THR A 67 3.14 -6.63 9.89
N THR A 68 4.36 -7.15 9.96
CA THR A 68 4.66 -8.45 10.55
C THR A 68 4.15 -8.59 11.99
N PRO A 69 4.39 -7.62 12.91
CA PRO A 69 3.86 -7.73 14.26
C PRO A 69 2.32 -7.68 14.34
N ALA A 70 1.68 -6.92 13.45
CA ALA A 70 0.22 -6.85 13.37
C ALA A 70 -0.37 -8.19 12.91
N LEU A 71 0.24 -8.83 11.92
CA LEU A 71 -0.18 -10.15 11.44
C LEU A 71 0.06 -11.25 12.50
N MET A 72 1.18 -11.20 13.23
CA MET A 72 1.42 -12.09 14.37
C MET A 72 0.32 -11.94 15.43
N HIS A 73 -0.06 -10.69 15.75
CA HIS A 73 -1.12 -10.39 16.69
C HIS A 73 -2.46 -11.01 16.27
N GLU A 74 -2.87 -10.78 15.02
CA GLU A 74 -4.11 -11.32 14.46
C GLU A 74 -4.09 -12.86 14.44
N ALA A 75 -2.97 -13.47 14.04
CA ALA A 75 -2.83 -14.93 14.00
C ALA A 75 -2.99 -15.56 15.38
N VAL A 76 -2.31 -15.01 16.40
CA VAL A 76 -2.45 -15.51 17.78
C VAL A 76 -3.86 -15.29 18.33
N LEU A 77 -4.50 -14.15 18.04
CA LEU A 77 -5.91 -13.94 18.40
C LEU A 77 -6.86 -14.90 17.67
N GLY A 78 -6.51 -15.31 16.45
CA GLY A 78 -7.20 -16.33 15.66
C GLY A 78 -6.94 -17.77 16.12
N GLY A 79 -6.09 -17.97 17.13
CA GLY A 79 -5.82 -19.26 17.75
C GLY A 79 -4.54 -19.97 17.29
N ALA A 80 -3.71 -19.33 16.45
CA ALA A 80 -2.42 -19.89 16.09
C ALA A 80 -1.46 -19.92 17.29
N GLY A 81 -0.59 -20.94 17.34
CA GLY A 81 0.42 -21.06 18.39
C GLY A 81 1.55 -20.02 18.23
N ALA A 82 2.08 -19.51 19.33
CA ALA A 82 3.14 -18.49 19.29
C ALA A 82 4.43 -18.99 18.60
N ARG A 83 4.74 -20.29 18.72
CA ARG A 83 5.85 -20.93 18.00
C ARG A 83 5.62 -20.96 16.49
N GLU A 84 4.46 -21.43 16.04
CA GLU A 84 4.08 -21.47 14.61
C GLU A 84 4.11 -20.07 13.98
N VAL A 85 3.62 -19.07 14.70
CA VAL A 85 3.62 -17.67 14.27
C VAL A 85 5.05 -17.12 14.14
N ALA A 86 5.94 -17.41 15.11
CA ALA A 86 7.33 -17.00 15.04
C ALA A 86 8.06 -17.68 13.87
N GLU A 87 7.87 -18.98 13.70
CA GLU A 87 8.45 -19.76 12.60
C GLU A 87 7.99 -19.24 11.23
N SER A 88 6.70 -18.93 11.08
CA SER A 88 6.14 -18.36 9.85
C SER A 88 6.72 -16.99 9.51
N ALA A 89 7.18 -16.24 10.51
CA ALA A 89 7.87 -14.96 10.34
C ALA A 89 9.38 -15.10 10.17
N GLY A 90 9.93 -16.32 10.22
CA GLY A 90 11.37 -16.57 10.15
C GLY A 90 12.13 -16.05 11.38
N LEU A 91 11.48 -15.98 12.54
CA LEU A 91 12.06 -15.50 13.79
C LEU A 91 12.06 -16.61 14.84
N SER A 92 12.96 -16.50 15.83
CA SER A 92 12.78 -17.25 17.07
C SER A 92 11.58 -16.70 17.85
N VAL A 93 11.02 -17.53 18.75
CA VAL A 93 9.90 -17.12 19.63
C VAL A 93 10.26 -15.86 20.44
N ALA A 94 11.49 -15.78 20.93
CA ALA A 94 11.96 -14.63 21.70
C ALA A 94 12.04 -13.35 20.86
N GLU A 95 12.59 -13.44 19.65
CA GLU A 95 12.65 -12.29 18.72
C GLU A 95 11.27 -11.83 18.28
N ALA A 96 10.38 -12.78 17.96
CA ALA A 96 8.99 -12.50 17.62
C ALA A 96 8.26 -11.81 18.80
N HIS A 97 8.47 -12.28 20.03
CA HIS A 97 7.87 -11.67 21.21
C HIS A 97 8.35 -10.24 21.45
N VAL A 98 9.65 -9.97 21.32
CA VAL A 98 10.21 -8.62 21.44
C VAL A 98 9.65 -7.72 20.35
N CYS A 99 9.72 -8.16 19.09
CA CYS A 99 9.23 -7.41 17.93
C CYS A 99 7.73 -7.07 18.06
N TRP A 100 6.93 -8.04 18.52
CA TRP A 100 5.52 -7.84 18.80
C TRP A 100 5.28 -6.89 19.97
N THR A 101 6.02 -7.02 21.07
CA THR A 101 5.82 -6.20 22.28
C THR A 101 6.13 -4.72 22.02
N GLU A 102 7.20 -4.44 21.27
CA GLU A 102 7.55 -3.07 20.85
C GLU A 102 6.43 -2.45 20.01
N TRP A 103 5.90 -3.21 19.05
CA TRP A 103 4.78 -2.76 18.21
C TRP A 103 3.48 -2.56 19.00
N ALA A 104 3.20 -3.42 19.97
CA ALA A 104 1.98 -3.39 20.77
C ALA A 104 2.01 -2.26 21.81
N ALA A 105 3.17 -1.97 22.41
CA ALA A 105 3.33 -0.88 23.37
C ALA A 105 2.95 0.48 22.78
N LEU A 106 3.29 0.72 21.51
CA LEU A 106 2.91 1.94 20.79
C LEU A 106 1.40 2.07 20.53
N ARG A 107 0.65 0.96 20.59
CA ARG A 107 -0.78 0.88 20.25
C ARG A 107 -1.70 0.75 21.45
N LEU A 108 -1.14 0.40 22.60
CA LEU A 108 -1.81 0.46 23.89
C LEU A 108 -2.04 1.90 24.37
N VAL A 109 -1.21 2.84 23.93
CA VAL A 109 -1.32 4.26 24.30
C VAL A 109 -2.24 4.96 23.29
N SER A 110 -3.32 5.57 23.78
CA SER A 110 -4.15 6.45 22.95
C SER A 110 -3.32 7.64 22.45
N PRO A 111 -3.22 7.86 21.12
CA PRO A 111 -2.39 8.94 20.59
C PRO A 111 -2.98 10.32 20.87
N ARG A 112 -4.28 10.43 21.19
CA ARG A 112 -4.96 11.67 21.55
C ARG A 112 -5.97 11.50 22.69
N PRO A 113 -6.20 12.53 23.51
CA PRO A 113 -7.27 12.52 24.51
C PRO A 113 -8.62 12.27 23.85
N GLY A 114 -9.31 11.20 24.26
CA GLY A 114 -10.65 10.83 23.75
C GLY A 114 -10.66 9.81 22.61
N GLU A 115 -9.51 9.44 22.05
CA GLU A 115 -9.42 8.32 21.10
C GLU A 115 -9.25 6.98 21.86
N MET A 116 -9.95 5.94 21.41
CA MET A 116 -9.75 4.59 21.92
C MET A 116 -8.41 4.04 21.40
N PRO A 117 -7.63 3.34 22.25
CA PRO A 117 -6.40 2.71 21.79
C PRO A 117 -6.72 1.65 20.73
N GLU A 118 -5.81 1.48 19.77
CA GLU A 118 -5.94 0.48 18.69
C GLU A 118 -5.96 -0.95 19.25
N LEU A 119 -5.38 -1.14 20.44
CA LEU A 119 -5.21 -2.44 21.07
C LEU A 119 -5.74 -2.40 22.50
N THR A 120 -6.62 -3.32 22.85
CA THR A 120 -7.13 -3.43 24.22
C THR A 120 -6.11 -4.12 25.12
N VAL A 121 -6.10 -3.79 26.42
CA VAL A 121 -5.26 -4.47 27.42
C VAL A 121 -5.51 -5.98 27.43
N GLN A 122 -6.75 -6.42 27.22
CA GLN A 122 -7.10 -7.84 27.17
C GLN A 122 -6.44 -8.55 25.97
N GLN A 123 -6.49 -7.95 24.78
CA GLN A 123 -5.83 -8.51 23.60
C GLN A 123 -4.31 -8.56 23.79
N PHE A 124 -3.73 -7.52 24.40
CA PHE A 124 -2.31 -7.52 24.74
C PHE A 124 -1.96 -8.68 25.67
N LEU A 125 -2.66 -8.83 26.79
CA LEU A 125 -2.38 -9.89 27.76
C LEU A 125 -2.56 -11.30 27.15
N ARG A 126 -3.53 -11.48 26.26
CA ARG A 126 -3.74 -12.77 25.57
C ARG A 126 -2.54 -13.14 24.70
N VAL A 127 -2.10 -12.23 23.83
CA VAL A 127 -0.97 -12.51 22.93
C VAL A 127 0.35 -12.57 23.69
N HIS A 128 0.55 -11.70 24.68
CA HIS A 128 1.70 -11.74 25.56
C HIS A 128 1.80 -13.08 26.30
N GLY A 129 0.69 -13.58 26.84
CA GLY A 129 0.62 -14.87 27.51
C GLY A 129 0.96 -16.05 26.60
N ALA A 130 0.53 -16.00 25.33
CA ALA A 130 0.87 -17.04 24.35
C ALA A 130 2.39 -17.12 24.09
N PHE A 131 3.05 -15.97 23.88
CA PHE A 131 4.51 -15.94 23.74
C PHE A 131 5.23 -16.32 25.03
N ALA A 132 4.79 -15.79 26.18
CA ALA A 132 5.39 -16.07 27.47
C ALA A 132 5.29 -17.56 27.85
N GLY A 133 4.19 -18.24 27.48
CA GLY A 133 4.01 -19.67 27.71
C GLY A 133 5.02 -20.54 26.95
N GLU A 134 5.37 -20.16 25.72
CA GLU A 134 6.40 -20.86 24.93
C GLU A 134 7.84 -20.54 25.41
N LEU A 135 8.04 -19.38 26.04
CA LEU A 135 9.34 -18.95 26.56
C LEU A 135 9.61 -19.42 27.99
N ALA A 136 8.57 -19.82 28.73
CA ALA A 136 8.73 -20.38 30.05
C ALA A 136 9.57 -21.68 29.96
N PRO A 137 10.52 -21.90 30.88
CA PRO A 137 11.19 -23.18 30.96
C PRO A 137 10.11 -24.26 31.11
N HIS A 138 10.18 -25.29 30.27
CA HIS A 138 9.38 -26.49 30.50
C HIS A 138 9.89 -27.11 31.80
N ASP A 139 9.22 -26.83 32.91
CA ASP A 139 9.33 -27.67 34.10
C ASP A 139 8.74 -29.04 33.73
N ALA A 140 9.61 -29.89 33.21
CA ALA A 140 9.39 -31.30 32.93
C ALA A 140 9.84 -32.15 34.13
#